data_AF-A0A659UPP9-F1
#
_entry.id   AF-A0A659UPP9-F1
#
_cell.length_a   1.000
_cell.length_b   1.000
_cell.length_c   1.000
_cell.angle_alpha   90.00
_cell.angle_beta   90.00
_cell.angle_gamma   90.00
#
_symmetry.space_group_name_H-M   'P 1'
#
loop_
_entity.id
_entity.type
_entity.pdbx_description
1 polymer ?
#
loop_
_entity_poly.entity_id
_entity_poly.type
_entity_poly.pdbx_seq_one_letter_code
_entity_poly.pdbx_strand_id
1 'polypeptide(L)'
;MTVNFDPRAKAATLYHGEFRPMFIGGQWIAARSGEVMRALNPATGEVLATVPLGAAADVDAAVAAARAAFEGPWSTFSPYERQCVLLRIADLFETHWEELSVSDTLDMGLPITRTLANRRRVIGMLRFYAGMATALHGESIDNSIPGEIVTFTRREPVGV
;
A
#
# COMPACT_ATOMS: atom_id res chain seq x y z
N MET A 1 -0.46 20.70 -23.23
CA MET A 1 0.22 19.40 -23.37
C MET A 1 -0.86 18.32 -23.40
N THR A 2 -1.23 17.89 -24.60
CA THR A 2 -2.11 16.74 -24.81
C THR A 2 -1.32 15.48 -24.45
N VAL A 3 -1.65 14.86 -23.32
CA VAL A 3 -1.07 13.58 -22.95
C VAL A 3 -1.65 12.52 -23.89
N ASN A 4 -0.76 11.81 -24.56
CA ASN A 4 -1.03 10.75 -25.52
C ASN A 4 -1.41 9.44 -24.80
N PHE A 5 -2.30 9.53 -23.81
CA PHE A 5 -2.75 8.38 -23.02
C PHE A 5 -4.10 7.91 -23.56
N ASP A 6 -4.12 6.70 -24.12
CA ASP A 6 -5.34 6.00 -24.51
C ASP A 6 -5.68 4.91 -23.48
N PRO A 7 -6.66 5.14 -22.60
CA PRO A 7 -7.06 4.17 -21.60
C PRO A 7 -7.59 2.87 -22.20
N ARG A 8 -8.18 2.90 -23.40
CA ARG A 8 -8.71 1.69 -24.06
C ARG A 8 -7.58 0.81 -24.56
N ALA A 9 -6.58 1.40 -25.21
CA ALA A 9 -5.39 0.67 -25.64
C ALA A 9 -4.63 0.07 -24.44
N LYS A 10 -4.50 0.81 -23.34
CA LYS A 10 -3.90 0.28 -22.11
C LYS A 10 -4.75 -0.84 -21.52
N ALA A 11 -6.08 -0.68 -21.45
CA ALA A 11 -6.97 -1.71 -20.92
C ALA A 11 -6.86 -3.04 -21.69
N ALA A 12 -6.75 -2.98 -23.02
CA ALA A 12 -6.64 -4.16 -23.88
C ALA A 12 -5.35 -4.98 -23.67
N THR A 13 -4.33 -4.40 -23.00
CA THR A 13 -3.00 -5.00 -22.83
C THR A 13 -2.59 -5.19 -21.37
N LEU A 14 -3.41 -4.72 -20.42
CA LEU A 14 -3.05 -4.74 -19.00
C LEU A 14 -3.20 -6.12 -18.37
N TYR A 15 -4.22 -6.86 -18.81
CA TYR A 15 -4.65 -8.13 -18.23
C TYR A 15 -5.01 -9.13 -19.33
N HIS A 16 -4.56 -10.37 -19.19
CA HIS A 16 -4.77 -11.47 -20.13
C HIS A 16 -5.23 -12.75 -19.42
N GLY A 17 -5.84 -12.63 -18.24
CA GLY A 17 -6.33 -13.76 -17.45
C GLY A 17 -5.23 -14.53 -16.71
N GLU A 18 -4.00 -14.00 -16.68
CA GLU A 18 -2.85 -14.66 -16.03
C GLU A 18 -3.04 -14.82 -14.52
N PHE A 19 -2.28 -15.77 -13.96
CA PHE A 19 -2.19 -15.96 -12.52
C PHE A 19 -1.41 -14.83 -11.85
N ARG A 20 -2.00 -14.21 -10.83
CA ARG A 20 -1.40 -13.11 -10.05
C ARG A 20 -1.24 -13.55 -8.59
N PRO A 21 -0.01 -13.88 -8.14
CA PRO A 21 0.24 -14.41 -6.79
C PRO A 21 0.03 -13.36 -5.68
N MET A 22 -0.13 -13.83 -4.44
CA MET A 22 -0.07 -12.98 -3.25
C MET A 22 1.38 -12.62 -2.94
N PHE A 23 1.62 -11.47 -2.29
CA PHE A 23 2.94 -11.08 -1.80
C PHE A 23 3.00 -11.19 -0.28
N ILE A 24 3.68 -12.21 0.24
CA ILE A 24 3.78 -12.49 1.67
C ILE A 24 5.26 -12.67 2.04
N GLY A 25 5.73 -11.93 3.05
CA GLY A 25 7.10 -12.08 3.56
C GLY A 25 8.21 -11.81 2.55
N GLY A 26 7.99 -10.92 1.57
CA GLY A 26 8.97 -10.62 0.53
C GLY A 26 8.93 -11.57 -0.67
N GLN A 27 7.96 -12.48 -0.73
CA GLN A 27 7.86 -13.49 -1.79
C GLN A 27 6.48 -13.49 -2.46
N TRP A 28 6.47 -13.80 -3.76
CA TRP A 28 5.26 -14.06 -4.52
C TRP A 28 4.85 -15.53 -4.34
N ILE A 29 3.68 -15.78 -3.76
CA ILE A 29 3.20 -17.12 -3.42
C ILE A 29 1.76 -17.38 -3.90
N ALA A 30 1.45 -18.65 -4.17
CA ALA A 30 0.08 -19.11 -4.35
C ALA A 30 -0.61 -19.35 -3.00
N ALA A 31 -1.93 -19.57 -3.01
CA ALA A 31 -2.64 -20.03 -1.82
C ALA A 31 -2.09 -21.39 -1.39
N ARG A 32 -1.93 -21.60 -0.08
CA ARG A 32 -1.50 -22.89 0.46
C ARG A 32 -2.45 -24.04 0.13
N SER A 33 -3.75 -23.76 0.00
CA SER A 33 -4.76 -24.74 -0.44
C SER A 33 -4.66 -25.05 -1.94
N GLY A 34 -3.96 -24.23 -2.72
CA GLY A 34 -3.97 -24.25 -4.18
C GLY A 34 -5.24 -23.66 -4.80
N GLU A 35 -6.19 -23.21 -3.99
CA GLU A 35 -7.44 -22.62 -4.49
C GLU A 35 -7.20 -21.24 -5.09
N VAL A 36 -8.01 -20.93 -6.10
CA VAL A 36 -7.95 -19.68 -6.84
C VAL A 36 -9.36 -19.17 -7.13
N MET A 37 -9.47 -17.86 -7.34
CA MET A 37 -10.68 -17.22 -7.81
C MET A 37 -10.40 -16.32 -9.02
N ARG A 38 -11.44 -16.05 -9.81
CA ARG A 38 -11.34 -15.16 -10.98
C ARG A 38 -11.66 -13.73 -10.57
N ALA A 39 -10.76 -12.81 -10.87
CA ALA A 39 -11.05 -11.38 -10.89
C ALA A 39 -11.73 -11.06 -12.22
N LEU A 40 -12.94 -10.49 -12.16
CA LEU A 40 -13.78 -10.27 -13.34
C LEU A 40 -13.98 -8.77 -13.55
N ASN A 41 -13.95 -8.35 -14.82
CA ASN A 41 -14.36 -7.01 -15.19
C ASN A 41 -15.88 -6.88 -14.99
N PRO A 42 -16.38 -5.97 -14.13
CA PRO A 42 -17.81 -5.87 -13.86
C PRO A 42 -18.62 -5.32 -15.04
N ALA A 43 -17.98 -4.64 -16.00
CA ALA A 43 -18.64 -4.10 -17.18
C ALA A 43 -18.83 -5.13 -18.31
N THR A 44 -17.94 -6.12 -18.41
CA THR A 44 -17.95 -7.10 -19.52
C THR A 44 -18.12 -8.55 -19.07
N GLY A 45 -17.83 -8.85 -17.80
CA GLY A 45 -17.77 -10.22 -17.26
C GLY A 45 -16.50 -10.99 -17.66
N GLU A 46 -15.58 -10.37 -18.41
CA GLU A 46 -14.33 -10.99 -18.83
C GLU A 46 -13.38 -11.22 -17.65
N VAL A 47 -12.49 -12.20 -17.78
CA VAL A 47 -11.47 -12.48 -16.75
C VAL A 47 -10.32 -11.51 -16.89
N LEU A 48 -10.06 -10.74 -15.84
CA LEU A 48 -8.84 -9.93 -15.74
C LEU A 48 -7.66 -10.80 -15.33
N ALA A 49 -7.82 -11.55 -14.24
CA ALA A 49 -6.77 -12.39 -13.68
C ALA A 49 -7.35 -13.57 -12.89
N THR A 50 -6.50 -14.56 -12.63
CA THR A 50 -6.76 -15.59 -11.62
C THR A 50 -5.89 -15.29 -10.40
N VAL A 51 -6.50 -15.13 -9.22
CA VAL A 51 -5.80 -14.78 -7.98
C VAL A 51 -5.95 -15.90 -6.95
N PRO A 52 -4.99 -16.09 -6.03
CA PRO A 52 -5.15 -17.00 -4.90
C PRO A 52 -6.41 -16.73 -4.08
N LEU A 53 -7.16 -17.78 -3.77
CA LEU A 53 -8.21 -17.72 -2.76
C LEU A 53 -7.57 -18.05 -1.41
N GLY A 54 -6.99 -17.03 -0.77
CA GLY A 54 -6.26 -17.19 0.49
C GLY A 54 -7.15 -17.70 1.63
N ALA A 55 -6.61 -18.59 2.46
CA ALA A 55 -7.28 -19.14 3.63
C ALA A 55 -6.58 -18.72 4.94
N ALA A 56 -7.09 -19.21 6.08
CA ALA A 56 -6.53 -18.90 7.40
C ALA A 56 -5.00 -19.10 7.50
N ALA A 57 -4.47 -20.17 6.90
CA ALA A 57 -3.03 -20.44 6.91
C ALA A 57 -2.19 -19.43 6.12
N ASP A 58 -2.76 -18.80 5.08
CA ASP A 58 -2.10 -17.72 4.33
C ASP A 58 -2.13 -16.42 5.14
N VAL A 59 -3.25 -16.15 5.83
CA VAL A 59 -3.40 -15.02 6.76
C VAL A 59 -2.39 -15.14 7.90
N ASP A 60 -2.29 -16.30 8.55
CA ASP A 60 -1.33 -16.56 9.62
C ASP A 60 0.11 -16.34 9.15
N ALA A 61 0.44 -16.77 7.93
CA ALA A 61 1.75 -16.54 7.34
C ALA A 61 2.03 -15.05 7.07
N ALA A 62 1.02 -14.30 6.61
CA ALA A 62 1.13 -12.86 6.41
C ALA A 62 1.32 -12.10 7.73
N VAL A 63 0.56 -12.45 8.76
CA VAL A 63 0.64 -11.85 10.10
C VAL A 63 2.00 -12.17 10.74
N ALA A 64 2.47 -13.41 10.66
CA ALA A 64 3.78 -13.81 11.16
C ALA A 64 4.91 -13.04 10.45
N ALA A 65 4.83 -12.89 9.13
CA ALA A 65 5.80 -12.10 8.37
C ALA A 65 5.78 -10.61 8.77
N ALA A 66 4.60 -10.04 8.97
CA ALA A 66 4.45 -8.65 9.43
C ALA A 66 5.04 -8.46 10.84
N ARG A 67 4.79 -9.38 11.77
CA ARG A 67 5.38 -9.36 13.12
C ARG A 67 6.90 -9.44 13.06
N ALA A 68 7.45 -10.36 12.27
CA ALA A 68 8.90 -10.51 12.11
C ALA A 68 9.55 -9.26 11.52
N ALA A 69 8.89 -8.59 10.57
CA ALA A 69 9.37 -7.31 10.03
C ALA A 69 9.33 -6.20 11.08
N PHE A 70 8.26 -6.14 11.88
CA PHE A 70 8.08 -5.16 12.95
C PHE A 70 9.12 -5.33 14.07
N GLU A 71 9.29 -6.54 14.60
CA GLU A 71 10.28 -6.86 15.63
C GLU A 71 11.73 -6.90 15.09
N GLY A 72 11.86 -6.95 13.76
CA GLY A 72 13.13 -6.96 13.06
C GLY A 72 13.46 -5.62 12.40
N PRO A 73 13.91 -5.63 11.14
CA PRO A 73 14.61 -4.51 10.53
C PRO A 73 13.77 -3.23 10.39
N TRP A 74 12.44 -3.32 10.33
CA TRP A 74 11.62 -2.11 10.18
C TRP A 74 11.61 -1.24 11.44
N SER A 75 11.65 -1.83 12.63
CA SER A 75 11.72 -1.07 13.89
C SER A 75 13.03 -0.28 14.03
N THR A 76 14.10 -0.74 13.38
CA THR A 76 15.42 -0.08 13.45
C THR A 76 15.54 1.10 12.49
N PHE A 77 14.59 1.30 11.58
CA PHE A 77 14.63 2.44 10.67
C PHE A 77 14.46 3.75 11.45
N SER A 78 15.27 4.73 11.13
CA SER A 78 15.08 6.11 11.57
C SER A 78 13.81 6.71 10.96
N PRO A 79 13.26 7.77 11.58
CA PRO A 79 12.21 8.60 10.98
C PRO A 79 12.50 9.02 9.53
N TYR A 80 13.75 9.38 9.23
CA TYR A 80 14.20 9.80 7.90
C TYR A 80 14.18 8.65 6.90
N GLU A 81 14.67 7.47 7.25
CA GLU A 81 14.65 6.30 6.35
C GLU A 81 13.21 5.88 6.01
N ARG A 82 12.30 5.92 6.99
CA ARG A 82 10.87 5.70 6.74
C ARG A 82 10.28 6.73 5.77
N GLN A 83 10.63 8.00 5.93
CA GLN A 83 10.23 9.06 5.01
C GLN A 83 10.73 8.77 3.59
N CYS A 84 12.01 8.42 3.42
CA CYS A 84 12.60 8.11 2.11
C CYS A 84 11.87 6.96 1.41
N VAL A 85 11.53 5.89 2.12
CA VAL A 85 10.76 4.77 1.57
C VAL A 85 9.38 5.21 1.10
N LEU A 86 8.63 5.95 1.93
CA LEU A 86 7.29 6.43 1.58
C LEU A 86 7.31 7.42 0.41
N LEU A 87 8.32 8.30 0.33
CA LEU A 87 8.50 9.19 -0.81
C LEU A 87 8.80 8.41 -2.09
N ARG A 88 9.64 7.37 -2.01
CA ARG A 88 9.93 6.50 -3.16
C ARG A 88 8.67 5.78 -3.65
N ILE A 89 7.82 5.32 -2.74
CA ILE A 89 6.51 4.72 -3.09
C ILE A 89 5.64 5.76 -3.80
N ALA A 90 5.56 6.99 -3.29
CA ALA A 90 4.79 8.06 -3.92
C ALA A 90 5.29 8.38 -5.34
N ASP A 91 6.60 8.38 -5.57
CA ASP A 91 7.18 8.59 -6.90
C ASP A 91 6.84 7.46 -7.88
N LEU A 92 6.80 6.22 -7.40
CA LEU A 92 6.40 5.07 -8.21
C LEU A 92 4.90 5.12 -8.55
N PHE A 93 4.04 5.44 -7.56
CA PHE A 93 2.62 5.68 -7.79
C PHE A 93 2.37 6.78 -8.82
N GLU A 94 3.15 7.86 -8.74
CA GLU A 94 3.06 8.97 -9.67
C GLU A 94 3.47 8.56 -11.10
N THR A 95 4.56 7.81 -11.22
CA THR A 95 5.08 7.31 -12.50
C THR A 95 4.09 6.36 -13.17
N HIS A 96 3.42 5.51 -12.39
CA HIS A 96 2.50 4.47 -12.90
C HIS A 96 1.02 4.87 -12.79
N TRP A 97 0.70 6.14 -12.52
CA TRP A 97 -0.64 6.58 -12.16
C TRP A 97 -1.73 6.20 -13.18
N GLU A 98 -1.43 6.38 -14.45
CA GLU A 98 -2.34 6.08 -15.56
C GLU A 98 -2.67 4.59 -15.65
N GLU A 99 -1.65 3.74 -15.47
CA GLU A 99 -1.81 2.28 -15.47
C GLU A 99 -2.61 1.80 -14.24
N LEU A 100 -2.28 2.32 -13.06
CA LEU A 100 -3.02 2.04 -11.82
C LEU A 100 -4.49 2.48 -11.94
N SER A 101 -4.76 3.61 -12.59
CA SER A 101 -6.12 4.10 -12.81
C SER A 101 -6.92 3.19 -13.76
N VAL A 102 -6.28 2.64 -14.80
CA VAL A 102 -6.91 1.66 -15.69
C VAL A 102 -7.14 0.33 -14.97
N SER A 103 -6.17 -0.14 -14.19
CA SER A 103 -6.32 -1.33 -13.33
C SER A 103 -7.54 -1.21 -12.42
N ASP A 104 -7.64 -0.12 -11.65
CA ASP A 104 -8.76 0.15 -10.74
C ASP A 104 -10.09 0.30 -11.48
N THR A 105 -10.08 0.94 -12.65
CA THR A 105 -11.27 1.05 -13.51
C THR A 105 -11.76 -0.31 -14.01
N LEU A 106 -10.85 -1.18 -14.41
CA LEU A 106 -11.18 -2.51 -14.93
C LEU A 106 -11.73 -3.43 -13.84
N ASP A 107 -11.19 -3.37 -12.62
CA ASP A 107 -11.58 -4.23 -11.51
C ASP A 107 -12.85 -3.73 -10.80
N MET A 108 -12.92 -2.42 -10.51
CA MET A 108 -14.02 -1.83 -9.72
C MET A 108 -15.15 -1.24 -10.57
N GLY A 109 -14.93 -1.00 -11.86
CA GLY A 109 -15.92 -0.44 -12.79
C GLY A 109 -16.13 1.08 -12.68
N LEU A 110 -15.29 1.79 -11.92
CA LEU A 110 -15.39 3.25 -11.79
C LEU A 110 -14.99 3.93 -13.12
N PRO A 111 -15.71 4.97 -13.61
CA PRO A 111 -15.32 5.65 -14.84
C PRO A 111 -13.87 6.16 -14.80
N ILE A 112 -13.11 5.92 -15.87
CA ILE A 112 -11.68 6.26 -15.97
C ILE A 112 -11.37 7.73 -15.66
N THR A 113 -12.29 8.64 -16.00
CA THR A 113 -12.14 10.07 -15.69
C THR A 113 -12.11 10.33 -14.19
N ARG A 114 -12.81 9.53 -13.40
CA ARG A 114 -12.88 9.65 -11.94
C ARG A 114 -11.68 9.00 -11.26
N THR A 115 -11.23 7.84 -11.71
CA THR A 115 -9.99 7.21 -11.20
C THR A 115 -8.81 8.13 -11.48
N LEU A 116 -8.64 8.63 -12.72
CA LEU A 116 -7.56 9.56 -13.08
C LEU A 116 -7.56 10.85 -12.25
N ALA A 117 -8.74 11.42 -11.97
CA ALA A 117 -8.88 12.64 -11.18
C ALA A 117 -8.42 12.50 -9.71
N ASN A 118 -8.32 11.28 -9.19
CA ASN A 118 -7.88 11.03 -7.81
C ASN A 118 -6.37 11.22 -7.58
N ARG A 119 -5.59 11.51 -8.64
CA ARG A 119 -4.11 11.57 -8.60
C ARG A 119 -3.58 12.38 -7.44
N ARG A 120 -4.04 13.63 -7.37
CA ARG A 120 -3.59 14.60 -6.37
C ARG A 120 -3.94 14.14 -4.95
N ARG A 121 -5.10 13.50 -4.76
CA ARG A 121 -5.54 12.99 -3.46
C ARG A 121 -4.65 11.83 -3.00
N VAL A 122 -4.46 10.82 -3.83
CA VAL A 122 -3.72 9.59 -3.47
C VAL A 122 -2.23 9.89 -3.27
N ILE A 123 -1.58 10.53 -4.25
CA ILE A 123 -0.15 10.86 -4.15
C ILE A 123 0.09 11.88 -3.04
N GLY A 124 -0.79 12.88 -2.90
CA GLY A 124 -0.71 13.87 -1.82
C GLY A 124 -0.78 13.22 -0.44
N MET A 125 -1.64 12.21 -0.26
CA MET A 125 -1.75 11.47 0.99
C MET A 125 -0.47 10.68 1.31
N LEU A 126 0.12 10.00 0.33
CA LEU A 126 1.40 9.30 0.51
C LEU A 126 2.52 10.27 0.92
N ARG A 127 2.63 11.41 0.24
CA ARG A 127 3.65 12.43 0.54
C ARG A 127 3.41 13.10 1.90
N PHE A 128 2.15 13.32 2.27
CA PHE A 128 1.78 13.83 3.59
C PHE A 128 2.26 12.88 4.70
N TYR A 129 1.93 11.59 4.61
CA TYR A 129 2.35 10.62 5.63
C TYR A 129 3.87 10.38 5.63
N ALA A 130 4.54 10.52 4.48
CA ALA A 130 5.99 10.54 4.43
C ALA A 130 6.57 11.71 5.26
N GLY A 131 6.00 12.91 5.16
CA GLY A 131 6.37 14.05 6.00
C GLY A 131 6.05 13.83 7.48
N MET A 132 4.94 13.16 7.80
CA MET A 132 4.59 12.83 9.18
C MET A 132 5.57 11.87 9.84
N ALA A 133 6.31 11.06 9.08
CA ALA A 133 7.29 10.13 9.62
C ALA A 133 8.37 10.82 10.46
N THR A 134 8.73 12.07 10.13
CA THR A 134 9.71 12.90 10.85
C THR A 134 9.07 13.97 11.73
N ALA A 135 7.75 14.16 11.66
CA ALA A 135 7.01 15.18 12.42
C ALA A 135 6.34 14.64 13.69
N LEU A 136 6.41 13.33 13.95
CA LEU A 136 5.80 12.70 15.11
C LEU A 136 6.68 12.86 16.37
N HIS A 137 6.20 13.62 17.35
CA HIS A 137 6.93 13.91 18.58
C HIS A 137 6.12 13.57 19.83
N GLY A 138 6.84 13.35 20.94
CA GLY A 138 6.29 13.38 22.29
C GLY A 138 6.28 14.79 22.86
N GLU A 139 5.89 14.90 24.12
CA GLU A 139 5.78 16.17 24.86
C GLU A 139 6.56 16.07 26.17
N SER A 140 7.24 17.13 26.55
CA SER A 140 7.79 17.31 27.90
C SER A 140 6.74 17.99 28.78
N ILE A 141 6.55 17.50 30.01
CA ILE A 141 5.45 17.92 30.88
C ILE A 141 6.02 18.38 32.23
N ASP A 142 5.57 19.54 32.71
CA ASP A 142 5.96 20.09 34.01
C ASP A 142 5.34 19.29 35.17
N ASN A 143 6.13 19.11 36.22
CA ASN A 143 5.71 18.41 37.42
C ASN A 143 5.20 19.40 38.48
N SER A 144 4.04 19.11 39.07
CA SER A 144 3.49 19.91 40.18
C SER A 144 4.12 19.59 41.54
N ILE A 145 4.98 18.57 41.61
CA ILE A 145 5.72 18.20 42.82
C ILE A 145 7.13 18.78 42.79
N PRO A 146 7.63 19.36 43.91
CA PRO A 146 9.02 19.82 43.99
C PRO A 146 10.01 18.67 43.82
N GLY A 147 11.13 18.93 43.16
CA GLY A 147 12.21 17.97 42.95
C GLY A 147 12.72 17.98 41.51
N GLU A 148 13.78 17.21 41.26
CA GLU A 148 14.37 17.06 39.94
C GLU A 148 13.78 15.83 39.24
N ILE A 149 12.59 15.99 38.66
CA ILE A 149 11.87 14.92 37.97
C ILE A 149 11.63 15.35 36.53
N VAL A 150 11.99 14.47 35.58
CA VAL A 150 11.77 14.67 34.14
C VAL A 150 10.60 13.80 33.70
N THR A 151 9.53 14.42 33.20
CA THR A 151 8.34 13.74 32.69
C THR A 151 8.18 14.03 31.20
N PHE A 152 7.95 12.98 30.39
CA PHE A 152 7.72 13.13 28.97
C PHE A 152 6.85 11.98 28.41
N THR A 153 6.22 12.22 27.27
CA THR A 153 5.48 11.20 26.52
C THR A 153 6.29 10.68 25.34
N ARG A 154 6.00 9.44 24.92
CA ARG A 154 6.55 8.85 23.69
C ARG A 154 5.40 8.39 22.82
N ARG A 155 5.57 8.54 21.50
CA ARG A 155 4.66 7.96 20.52
C ARG A 155 5.36 6.76 19.88
N GLU A 156 4.80 5.58 20.11
CA GLU A 156 5.32 4.33 19.59
C GLU A 156 4.32 3.72 18.60
N PRO A 157 4.80 3.03 17.56
CA PRO A 157 3.90 2.33 16.64
C PRO A 157 3.12 1.23 17.37
N VAL A 158 1.85 1.05 17.03
CA VAL A 158 0.97 0.05 17.67
C VAL A 158 1.45 -1.40 17.46
N GLY A 159 2.14 -1.67 16.35
CA GLY A 159 2.59 -3.01 15.97
C GLY A 159 1.62 -3.69 15.00
N VAL A 160 1.65 -5.02 15.03
CA VAL A 160 0.72 -5.91 14.32
C VAL A 160 -0.30 -6.45 15.30
#